data_AF-A0A4Z0Q8N6-F1
#
_entry.id   AF-A0A4Z0Q8N6-F1
#
_cell.length_a   1.000
_cell.length_b   1.000
_cell.length_c   1.000
_cell.angle_alpha   90.00
_cell.angle_beta   90.00
_cell.angle_gamma   90.00
#
_symmetry.space_group_name_H-M   'P 1'
#
loop_
_entity.id
_entity.type
_entity.pdbx_description
1 polymer ?
#
loop_
_entity_poly.entity_id
_entity_poly.type
_entity_poly.pdbx_seq_one_letter_code
_entity_poly.pdbx_strand_id
1 'polypeptide(L)'
;MIPKEHFRQIDDVGLRLVGAIEGYCPVQAEGTVTTYPFYFRARWEEWAFSVAETSLMDAVDMQSFESGADYGFLVSGLVPGKYDASWMDYDVAEAIIKDCCRQYHELRSA
;
A
#
# COMPACT_ATOMS: atom_id res chain seq x y z
N MET A 1 -18.68 12.75 0.08
CA MET A 1 -17.76 13.81 0.56
C MET A 1 -16.54 13.76 -0.35
N ILE A 2 -15.97 14.89 -0.78
CA ILE A 2 -14.83 14.93 -1.71
C ILE A 2 -13.60 15.12 -0.78
N PRO A 3 -12.68 14.14 -0.59
CA PRO A 3 -11.61 14.20 0.42
C PRO A 3 -10.68 15.42 0.34
N LYS A 4 -10.76 16.39 1.27
CA LYS A 4 -9.99 17.65 1.17
C LYS A 4 -8.46 17.52 1.21
N GLU A 5 -7.94 16.35 1.58
CA GLU A 5 -6.50 16.09 1.65
C GLU A 5 -5.96 15.67 0.28
N HIS A 6 -4.88 16.32 -0.16
CA HIS A 6 -4.21 16.01 -1.43
C HIS A 6 -2.88 15.30 -1.23
N PHE A 7 -2.41 15.24 0.01
CA PHE A 7 -1.12 14.71 0.41
C PHE A 7 -1.10 14.48 1.93
N ARG A 8 -0.57 13.35 2.37
CA ARG A 8 -0.28 13.05 3.78
C ARG A 8 1.02 12.28 3.89
N GLN A 9 1.93 12.79 4.72
CA GLN A 9 3.16 12.06 5.04
C GLN A 9 2.86 10.99 6.11
N ILE A 10 3.45 9.80 5.92
CA ILE A 10 3.48 8.73 6.91
C ILE A 10 4.92 8.63 7.44
N ASP A 11 5.05 8.65 8.76
CA ASP A 11 6.31 8.35 9.46
C ASP A 11 5.98 7.51 10.70
N ASP A 12 6.30 6.22 10.65
CA ASP A 12 6.09 5.27 11.74
C ASP A 12 7.38 4.49 12.00
N VAL A 13 8.13 4.95 13.00
CA VAL A 13 9.41 4.36 13.42
C VAL A 13 9.25 2.91 13.88
N GLY A 14 8.13 2.56 14.52
CA GLY A 14 7.87 1.21 15.02
C GLY A 14 7.71 0.20 13.88
N LEU A 15 7.11 0.62 12.78
CA LEU A 15 6.98 -0.18 11.57
C LEU A 15 8.12 0.03 10.57
N ARG A 16 9.09 0.90 10.88
CA ARG A 16 10.14 1.35 9.96
C ARG A 16 9.55 1.81 8.62
N LEU A 17 8.44 2.53 8.69
CA LEU A 17 7.65 2.94 7.55
C LEU A 17 7.80 4.45 7.35
N VAL A 18 8.20 4.85 6.15
CA VAL A 18 8.21 6.24 5.71
C VAL A 18 7.58 6.29 4.33
N GLY A 19 6.64 7.20 4.10
CA GLY A 19 6.00 7.34 2.80
C GLY A 19 5.04 8.50 2.72
N ALA A 20 4.27 8.55 1.64
CA ALA A 20 3.22 9.53 1.46
C ALA A 20 1.99 8.93 0.81
N ILE A 21 0.81 9.33 1.28
CA ILE A 21 -0.49 9.08 0.65
C ILE A 21 -0.83 10.29 -0.20
N GLU A 22 -1.28 10.03 -1.42
CA GLU A 22 -1.68 11.05 -2.37
C GLU A 22 -2.84 10.58 -3.26
N GLY A 23 -3.31 11.49 -4.12
CA GLY A 23 -4.36 11.20 -5.07
C GLY A 23 -5.76 11.31 -4.47
N TYR A 24 -6.72 11.47 -5.38
CA TYR A 24 -8.13 11.70 -5.05
C TYR A 24 -9.02 10.56 -5.57
N CYS A 25 -8.67 10.04 -6.75
CA CYS A 25 -9.30 8.93 -7.43
C CYS A 25 -8.37 8.47 -8.58
N PRO A 26 -7.53 7.44 -8.39
CA PRO A 26 -7.42 6.62 -7.18
C PRO A 26 -6.62 7.29 -6.05
N VAL A 27 -6.85 6.81 -4.82
CA VAL A 27 -5.96 7.04 -3.68
C VAL A 27 -4.78 6.08 -3.76
N GLN A 28 -3.59 6.60 -3.56
CA GLN A 28 -2.32 5.89 -3.74
C GLN A 28 -1.35 6.25 -2.62
N ALA A 29 -0.37 5.40 -2.37
CA ALA A 29 0.75 5.74 -1.51
C ALA A 29 2.02 5.05 -1.97
N GLU A 30 3.16 5.69 -1.72
CA GLU A 30 4.48 5.12 -1.98
C GLU A 30 5.47 5.52 -0.88
N GLY A 31 6.56 4.76 -0.78
CA GLY A 31 7.61 5.00 0.20
C GLY A 31 8.43 3.75 0.46
N THR A 32 8.89 3.58 1.69
CA THR A 32 9.70 2.44 2.11
C THR A 32 9.21 1.84 3.43
N VAL A 33 9.24 0.51 3.52
CA VAL A 33 9.10 -0.24 4.78
C VAL A 33 10.39 -1.01 5.06
N THR A 34 10.95 -0.85 6.26
CA THR A 34 12.35 -1.17 6.59
C THR A 34 13.32 -0.40 5.68
N THR A 35 13.57 -0.92 4.49
CA THR A 35 14.41 -0.33 3.44
C THR A 35 13.89 -0.64 2.04
N TYR A 36 12.80 -1.39 1.93
CA TYR A 36 12.27 -1.86 0.66
C TYR A 36 11.17 -0.93 0.17
N PRO A 37 11.16 -0.58 -1.14
CA PRO A 37 10.10 0.23 -1.72
C PRO A 37 8.74 -0.46 -1.56
N PHE A 38 7.72 0.31 -1.18
CA PHE A 38 6.33 -0.14 -1.20
C PHE A 38 5.49 0.71 -2.14
N TYR A 39 4.40 0.12 -2.63
CA TYR A 39 3.35 0.82 -3.34
C TYR A 39 1.98 0.38 -2.84
N PHE A 40 1.07 1.34 -2.69
CA PHE A 40 -0.33 1.13 -2.35
C PHE A 40 -1.20 1.79 -3.40
N ARG A 41 -2.26 1.11 -3.82
CA ARG A 41 -3.27 1.66 -4.73
C ARG A 41 -4.65 1.16 -4.35
N ALA A 42 -5.59 2.09 -4.21
CA ALA A 42 -7.01 1.81 -4.02
C ALA A 42 -7.80 2.31 -5.23
N ARG A 43 -8.38 1.40 -6.03
CA ARG A 43 -9.05 1.71 -7.29
C ARG A 43 -10.24 0.78 -7.51
N TRP A 44 -11.35 1.33 -7.98
CA TRP A 44 -12.61 0.63 -8.17
C TRP A 44 -13.12 0.05 -6.84
N GLU A 45 -13.22 -1.26 -6.75
CA GLU A 45 -13.70 -2.00 -5.58
C GLU A 45 -12.56 -2.70 -4.82
N GLU A 46 -11.31 -2.44 -5.19
CA GLU A 46 -10.15 -3.14 -4.64
C GLU A 46 -9.03 -2.20 -4.21
N TRP A 47 -8.20 -2.69 -3.29
CA TRP A 47 -6.91 -2.11 -2.97
C TRP A 47 -5.82 -3.18 -3.04
N ALA A 48 -4.60 -2.75 -3.32
CA ALA A 48 -3.41 -3.61 -3.30
C ALA A 48 -2.25 -2.87 -2.63
N PHE A 49 -1.44 -3.63 -1.90
CA PHE A 49 -0.20 -3.21 -1.28
C PHE A 49 0.91 -4.17 -1.68
N SER A 50 2.02 -3.64 -2.17
CA SER A 50 3.19 -4.40 -2.59
C SER A 50 4.46 -3.87 -1.94
N VAL A 51 5.42 -4.76 -1.70
CA VAL A 51 6.79 -4.43 -1.29
C VAL A 51 7.75 -5.13 -2.24
N ALA A 52 8.62 -4.37 -2.89
CA ALA A 52 9.64 -4.91 -3.79
C ALA A 52 10.92 -5.21 -3.01
N GLU A 53 11.26 -6.49 -2.88
CA GLU A 53 12.45 -6.93 -2.15
C GLU A 53 13.68 -7.08 -3.04
N THR A 54 13.49 -6.99 -4.36
CA THR A 54 14.55 -7.11 -5.37
C THR A 54 14.55 -5.89 -6.29
N SER A 55 15.70 -5.60 -6.90
CA SER A 55 15.79 -4.54 -7.92
C SER A 55 15.32 -4.99 -9.31
N LEU A 56 14.78 -6.21 -9.43
CA LEU A 56 14.32 -6.78 -10.71
C LEU A 56 12.88 -6.36 -11.04
N MET A 57 12.15 -5.85 -10.05
CA MET A 57 10.74 -5.47 -10.16
C MET A 57 10.48 -4.26 -9.27
N ASP A 58 9.81 -3.25 -9.81
CA ASP A 58 9.34 -2.12 -9.00
C ASP A 58 8.03 -2.47 -8.29
N ALA A 59 7.82 -1.93 -7.09
CA ALA A 59 6.63 -2.22 -6.30
C ALA A 59 5.34 -1.84 -7.06
N VAL A 60 5.36 -0.79 -7.87
CA VAL A 60 4.23 -0.36 -8.70
C VAL A 60 3.84 -1.39 -9.77
N ASP A 61 4.80 -2.18 -10.26
CA ASP A 61 4.59 -3.18 -11.32
C ASP A 61 4.16 -4.54 -10.76
N MET A 62 4.20 -4.72 -9.45
CA MET A 62 3.73 -5.93 -8.77
C MET A 62 2.20 -5.97 -8.72
N GLN A 63 1.59 -6.37 -9.84
CA GLN A 63 0.14 -6.40 -10.04
C GLN A 63 -0.45 -7.82 -9.98
N SER A 64 0.36 -8.86 -9.75
CA SER A 64 -0.10 -10.25 -9.62
C SER A 64 0.48 -10.95 -8.38
N PHE A 65 -0.24 -11.94 -7.85
CA PHE A 65 0.25 -12.72 -6.71
C PHE A 65 1.55 -13.48 -7.03
N GLU A 66 1.75 -13.92 -8.29
CA GLU A 66 3.03 -14.53 -8.68
C GLU A 66 4.18 -13.51 -8.54
N SER A 67 3.98 -12.26 -9.00
CA SER A 67 4.99 -11.21 -8.82
C SER A 67 5.26 -10.90 -7.34
N GLY A 68 4.23 -10.99 -6.50
CA GLY A 68 4.35 -10.93 -5.05
C GLY A 68 5.27 -12.02 -4.51
N ALA A 69 5.00 -13.28 -4.82
CA ALA A 69 5.77 -14.41 -4.32
C ALA A 69 7.23 -14.43 -4.83
N ASP A 70 7.45 -14.04 -6.09
CA ASP A 70 8.76 -14.15 -6.74
C ASP A 70 9.69 -12.96 -6.45
N TYR A 71 9.12 -11.76 -6.23
CA TYR A 71 9.90 -10.51 -6.15
C TYR A 71 9.70 -9.73 -4.84
N GLY A 72 8.82 -10.18 -3.94
CA GLY A 72 8.70 -9.59 -2.61
C GLY A 72 7.43 -9.97 -1.84
N PHE A 73 6.54 -9.01 -1.66
CA PHE A 73 5.29 -9.18 -0.91
C PHE A 73 4.14 -8.49 -1.61
N LEU A 74 2.96 -9.13 -1.63
CA LEU A 74 1.73 -8.55 -2.17
C LEU A 74 0.52 -9.01 -1.36
N VAL A 75 -0.31 -8.05 -0.97
CA VAL A 75 -1.61 -8.30 -0.34
C VAL A 75 -2.65 -7.38 -0.99
N SER A 76 -3.86 -7.88 -1.15
CA SER A 76 -4.99 -7.10 -1.68
C SER A 76 -6.27 -7.37 -0.90
N GLY A 77 -7.25 -6.50 -1.08
CA GLY A 77 -8.56 -6.65 -0.47
C GLY A 77 -9.65 -5.92 -1.25
N LEU A 78 -10.90 -6.24 -0.91
CA LEU A 78 -12.09 -5.68 -1.53
C LEU A 78 -12.81 -4.73 -0.57
N VAL A 79 -13.52 -3.77 -1.13
CA VAL A 79 -14.47 -2.90 -0.42
C VAL A 79 -15.89 -3.11 -0.97
N PRO A 80 -16.96 -2.80 -0.20
CA PRO A 80 -18.32 -3.16 -0.58
C PRO A 80 -18.85 -2.49 -1.87
N GLY A 81 -18.52 -1.21 -2.11
CA GLY A 81 -19.02 -0.48 -3.28
C GLY A 81 -18.05 -0.48 -4.46
N LYS A 82 -18.63 -0.50 -5.66
CA LYS A 82 -17.94 -0.59 -6.96
C LYS A 82 -16.80 0.44 -7.18
N TYR A 83 -16.89 1.58 -6.51
CA TYR A 83 -15.92 2.68 -6.63
C TYR A 83 -15.36 3.12 -5.28
N ASP A 84 -15.74 2.44 -4.19
CA ASP A 84 -15.46 2.92 -2.84
C ASP A 84 -13.95 2.97 -2.57
N ALA A 85 -13.17 2.08 -3.18
CA ALA A 85 -11.72 2.06 -2.98
C ALA A 85 -11.07 3.26 -3.66
N SER A 86 -11.57 3.67 -4.83
CA SER A 86 -11.04 4.85 -5.53
C SER A 86 -11.10 6.12 -4.69
N TRP A 87 -12.07 6.23 -3.78
CA TRP A 87 -12.30 7.42 -2.94
C TRP A 87 -12.01 7.14 -1.46
N MET A 88 -11.16 6.16 -1.18
CA MET A 88 -10.82 5.74 0.19
C MET A 88 -10.32 6.91 1.04
N ASP A 89 -10.88 7.10 2.23
CA ASP A 89 -10.39 8.11 3.17
C ASP A 89 -8.93 7.83 3.56
N TYR A 90 -8.10 8.87 3.70
CA TYR A 90 -6.67 8.70 4.01
C TYR A 90 -6.43 8.01 5.35
N ASP A 91 -7.30 8.19 6.35
CA ASP A 91 -7.22 7.46 7.61
C ASP A 91 -7.40 5.95 7.42
N VAL A 92 -8.29 5.55 6.51
CA VAL A 92 -8.51 4.14 6.15
C VAL A 92 -7.33 3.61 5.35
N ALA A 93 -6.85 4.36 4.36
CA ALA A 93 -5.68 3.97 3.57
C ALA A 93 -4.44 3.79 4.46
N GLU A 94 -4.17 4.74 5.37
CA GLU A 94 -3.05 4.67 6.31
C GLU A 94 -3.17 3.46 7.25
N ALA A 95 -4.38 3.17 7.76
CA ALA A 95 -4.62 2.01 8.60
C ALA A 95 -4.32 0.69 7.86
N ILE A 96 -4.79 0.56 6.62
CA ILE A 96 -4.53 -0.61 5.77
C ILE A 96 -3.02 -0.74 5.48
N ILE A 97 -2.35 0.34 5.09
CA ILE A 97 -0.91 0.36 4.84
C ILE A 97 -0.13 -0.13 6.07
N LYS A 98 -0.48 0.36 7.26
CA LYS A 98 0.17 -0.05 8.51
C LYS A 98 -0.11 -1.52 8.85
N ASP A 99 -1.32 -2.02 8.60
CA ASP A 99 -1.65 -3.45 8.77
C ASP A 99 -0.88 -4.33 7.78
N CYS A 100 -0.75 -3.93 6.52
CA CYS A 100 0.08 -4.63 5.55
C CYS A 100 1.56 -4.65 5.94
N CYS A 101 2.08 -3.54 6.49
CA CYS A 101 3.45 -3.50 7.02
C CYS A 101 3.64 -4.45 8.21
N ARG A 102 2.64 -4.59 9.10
CA ARG A 102 2.69 -5.57 10.19
C ARG A 102 2.74 -7.00 9.66
N GLN A 103 1.87 -7.34 8.70
CA GLN A 103 1.87 -8.66 8.06
C GLN A 103 3.19 -8.96 7.35
N TYR A 104 3.77 -7.96 6.68
CA TYR A 104 5.09 -8.07 6.06
C TYR A 104 6.17 -8.43 7.08
N HIS A 105 6.21 -7.71 8.22
CA HIS A 105 7.16 -7.99 9.29
C HIS A 105 6.95 -9.37 9.91
N GLU A 106 5.71 -9.79 10.15
CA GLU A 106 5.40 -11.12 10.68
C GLU A 106 5.90 -12.24 9.74
N LEU A 107 5.70 -12.08 8.43
CA LEU A 107 6.12 -13.06 7.43
C LEU A 107 7.64 -13.12 7.25
N ARG A 108 8.36 -12.01 7.48
CA ARG A 108 9.82 -11.91 7.30
C ARG A 108 10.64 -12.01 8.59
N SER A 109 9.98 -12.05 9.74
CA SER A 109 10.60 -12.33 11.03
C SER A 109 10.59 -13.82 11.39
N ALA A 110 9.93 -14.64 10.58
CA ALA A 110 9.90 -16.11 10.67
C ALA A 110 11.07 -16.74 9.91
#